data_AF-A0A084R1Z4-F1
#
_entry.id   AF-A0A084R1Z4-F1
#
_cell.length_a   1.000
_cell.length_b   1.000
_cell.length_c   1.000
_cell.angle_alpha   90.00
_cell.angle_beta   90.00
_cell.angle_gamma   90.00
#
_symmetry.space_group_name_H-M   'P 1'
#
loop_
_entity.id
_entity.type
_entity.pdbx_description
1 polymer ?
#
loop_
_entity_poly.entity_id
_entity_poly.type
_entity_poly.pdbx_seq_one_letter_code
_entity_poly.pdbx_strand_id
1 'polypeptide(L)'
;MATLPTAAQFPSLKDTRAFLKEASQQCIWYLPNPQRLCLCKITPEDVNEAVGLLEKVKKPRLSVDERLKILEEVAELCCCPRHHRSKIYGTKLGEKVARIWYEELKLMSTPSPSKKAQPVVVAVPASPRRMFARHQVHTTESISSQLCSNLDLNTGTSGSIYIYTHEASVFSGMIKIGYTCQSIASRLLDWGDCGHGEPTLLASISNVRHPERVELLTHFELIDVWHEMMWCKPHGRTHIEWFKTDEDKAKDIATRWNTWVHEANPYDRRGKLKEGWEKWCAWLQKKGYAVNSNNMLWLHEWEVGKRKKIAEAEETEKRAEATRRSEVKVKKEEEEDECPLGSVPSRREKTSYSTRGQKVKVEESRARRG
;
A
#
# COMPACT_ATOMS: atom_id res chain seq x y z
N MET A 1 13.47 0.46 6.75
CA MET A 1 13.94 1.77 7.22
C MET A 1 14.19 2.66 6.01
N ALA A 2 13.70 3.90 5.99
CA ALA A 2 14.11 4.86 4.96
C ALA A 2 15.61 5.07 5.10
N THR A 3 16.38 4.73 4.05
CA THR A 3 17.80 5.02 4.03
C THR A 3 17.96 6.53 4.14
N LEU A 4 18.51 6.99 5.26
CA LEU A 4 18.83 8.40 5.44
C LEU A 4 19.91 8.78 4.42
N PRO A 5 19.82 9.98 3.81
CA PRO A 5 20.89 10.44 2.94
C PRO A 5 22.17 10.58 3.74
N THR A 6 23.29 10.24 3.09
CA THR A 6 24.61 10.60 3.59
C THR A 6 24.87 12.08 3.30
N ALA A 7 25.76 12.73 4.05
CA ALA A 7 26.08 14.14 3.86
C ALA A 7 26.58 14.46 2.43
N ALA A 8 27.29 13.51 1.80
CA ALA A 8 27.80 13.65 0.44
C ALA A 8 26.71 13.64 -0.65
N GLN A 9 25.48 13.25 -0.31
CA GLN A 9 24.36 13.25 -1.25
C GLN A 9 23.57 14.57 -1.24
N PHE A 10 23.86 15.47 -0.30
CA PHE A 10 23.28 16.82 -0.31
C PHE A 10 23.90 17.64 -1.45
N PRO A 11 23.16 18.64 -1.98
CA PRO A 11 23.71 19.57 -2.96
C PRO A 11 24.97 20.26 -2.44
N SER A 12 25.86 20.64 -3.36
CA SER A 12 27.00 21.49 -3.01
C SER A 12 26.51 22.83 -2.45
N LEU A 13 27.38 23.56 -1.75
CA LEU A 13 27.05 24.90 -1.26
C LEU A 13 26.77 25.85 -2.44
N LYS A 14 27.49 25.66 -3.55
CA LYS A 14 27.29 26.42 -4.78
C LYS A 14 25.89 26.19 -5.36
N ASP A 15 25.45 24.95 -5.44
CA ASP A 15 24.12 24.60 -5.98
C ASP A 15 23.02 25.09 -5.03
N THR A 16 23.22 24.93 -3.72
CA THR A 16 22.29 25.45 -2.69
C THR A 16 22.12 26.96 -2.82
N ARG A 17 23.21 27.71 -3.04
CA ARG A 17 23.15 29.16 -3.32
C ARG A 17 22.39 29.50 -4.59
N ALA A 18 22.48 28.67 -5.63
CA ALA A 18 21.71 28.86 -6.85
C ALA A 18 20.21 28.63 -6.57
N PHE A 19 19.86 27.55 -5.87
CA PHE A 19 18.47 27.23 -5.51
C PHE A 19 17.80 28.30 -4.64
N LEU A 20 18.56 28.93 -3.72
CA LEU A 20 18.05 30.02 -2.89
C LEU A 20 17.85 31.33 -3.67
N LYS A 21 18.58 31.54 -4.77
CA LYS A 21 18.43 32.72 -5.64
C LYS A 21 17.35 32.54 -6.70
N GLU A 22 17.15 31.30 -7.14
CA GLU A 22 16.12 30.96 -8.11
C GLU A 22 14.74 30.82 -7.43
N ALA A 23 13.67 30.98 -8.21
CA ALA A 23 12.30 30.83 -7.72
C ALA A 23 11.91 29.38 -7.33
N SER A 24 12.86 28.44 -7.38
CA SER A 24 12.59 27.02 -7.09
C SER A 24 12.28 26.79 -5.62
N GLN A 25 12.97 27.49 -4.70
CA GLN A 25 12.79 27.39 -3.24
C GLN A 25 12.68 25.94 -2.78
N GLN A 26 13.46 25.05 -3.39
CA GLN A 26 13.31 23.61 -3.22
C GLN A 26 14.08 23.12 -1.99
N CYS A 27 13.49 22.20 -1.24
CA CYS A 27 14.16 21.56 -0.11
C CYS A 27 15.40 20.76 -0.56
N ILE A 28 16.53 20.98 0.13
CA ILE A 28 17.83 20.33 -0.21
C ILE A 28 17.93 18.87 0.24
N TRP A 29 16.92 18.34 0.94
CA TRP A 29 16.96 16.99 1.47
C TRP A 29 16.99 15.97 0.32
N TYR A 30 18.08 15.20 0.23
CA TYR A 30 18.20 14.15 -0.76
C TYR A 30 17.43 12.90 -0.35
N LEU A 31 16.69 12.32 -1.29
CA LEU A 31 15.97 11.06 -1.13
C LEU A 31 16.76 9.98 -1.88
N PRO A 32 17.53 9.10 -1.18
CA PRO A 32 18.33 8.06 -1.83
C PRO A 32 17.52 7.12 -2.72
N ASN A 33 16.23 6.97 -2.42
CA ASN A 33 15.25 6.40 -3.31
C ASN A 33 14.05 7.36 -3.31
N PRO A 34 13.82 8.15 -4.37
CA PRO A 34 14.13 7.87 -5.78
C PRO A 34 15.32 8.66 -6.38
N GLN A 35 16.43 8.81 -5.65
CA GLN A 35 17.65 9.52 -6.08
C GLN A 35 17.45 10.97 -6.53
N ARG A 36 16.64 11.73 -5.80
CA ARG A 36 16.35 13.15 -6.11
C ARG A 36 16.25 13.98 -4.85
N LEU A 37 16.25 15.31 -5.00
CA LEU A 37 15.91 16.21 -3.92
C LEU A 37 14.40 16.15 -3.60
N CYS A 38 14.09 16.45 -2.34
CA CYS A 38 12.73 16.69 -1.88
C CYS A 38 12.08 17.79 -2.73
N LEU A 39 10.82 17.60 -3.11
CA LEU A 39 10.10 18.56 -3.97
C LEU A 39 9.27 19.56 -3.17
N CYS A 40 9.27 19.44 -1.84
CA CYS A 40 8.63 20.42 -0.98
C CYS A 40 9.37 21.74 -1.07
N LYS A 41 8.60 22.84 -1.09
CA LYS A 41 9.15 24.18 -1.00
C LYS A 41 9.49 24.52 0.46
N ILE A 42 10.58 25.25 0.65
CA ILE A 42 10.89 25.96 1.90
C ILE A 42 10.16 27.29 1.92
N THR A 43 9.92 27.86 3.10
CA THR A 43 9.14 29.12 3.17
C THR A 43 10.00 30.29 2.71
N PRO A 44 9.42 31.38 2.18
CA PRO A 44 10.17 32.57 1.80
C PRO A 44 10.98 33.17 2.95
N GLU A 45 10.47 33.07 4.18
CA GLU A 45 11.16 33.52 5.40
C GLU A 45 12.43 32.71 5.63
N ASP A 46 12.35 31.37 5.56
CA ASP A 46 13.51 30.48 5.71
C ASP A 46 14.55 30.75 4.60
N VAL A 47 14.10 31.02 3.36
CA VAL A 47 14.99 31.37 2.23
C VAL A 47 15.74 32.66 2.53
N ASN A 48 15.04 33.72 2.95
CA ASN A 48 15.64 35.01 3.25
C ASN A 48 16.64 34.93 4.40
N GLU A 49 16.30 34.17 5.44
CA GLU A 49 17.19 33.93 6.58
C GLU A 49 18.43 33.14 6.18
N ALA A 50 18.27 32.05 5.42
CA ALA A 50 19.39 31.26 4.91
C ALA A 50 20.33 32.10 4.03
N VAL A 51 19.79 32.97 3.17
CA VAL A 51 20.59 33.90 2.36
C VAL A 51 21.37 34.89 3.24
N GLY A 52 20.73 35.46 4.28
CA GLY A 52 21.39 36.36 5.23
C GLY A 52 22.55 35.70 5.98
N LEU A 53 22.35 34.46 6.43
CA LEU A 53 23.39 33.64 7.08
C LEU A 53 24.55 33.32 6.13
N LEU A 54 24.27 33.01 4.86
CA LEU A 54 25.29 32.76 3.84
C LEU A 54 26.16 33.99 3.54
N GLU A 55 25.62 35.20 3.65
CA GLU A 55 26.42 36.43 3.55
C GLU A 55 27.23 36.67 4.83
N LYS A 56 26.65 36.38 6.01
CA LYS A 56 27.38 36.45 7.30
C LYS A 56 28.60 35.53 7.30
N VAL A 57 28.48 34.31 6.76
CA VAL A 57 29.57 33.32 6.74
C VAL A 57 30.80 33.77 5.96
N LYS A 58 30.68 34.75 5.05
CA LYS A 58 31.82 35.27 4.26
C LYS A 58 32.69 36.25 5.03
N LYS A 59 32.23 36.78 6.17
CA LYS A 59 32.97 37.79 6.95
C LYS A 59 34.32 37.21 7.43
N PRO A 60 35.44 37.93 7.30
CA PRO A 60 36.77 37.39 7.60
C PRO A 60 37.00 37.10 9.09
N ARG A 61 36.26 37.77 9.99
CA ARG A 61 36.46 37.70 11.44
C ARG A 61 35.82 36.49 12.14
N LEU A 62 35.09 35.64 11.43
CA LEU A 62 34.47 34.46 12.03
C LEU A 62 35.47 33.32 12.18
N SER A 63 35.50 32.74 13.38
CA SER A 63 36.21 31.49 13.67
C SER A 63 35.64 30.32 12.87
N VAL A 64 36.37 29.21 12.82
CA VAL A 64 35.94 27.99 12.11
C VAL A 64 34.63 27.46 12.69
N ASP A 65 34.53 27.38 14.02
CA ASP A 65 33.37 26.84 14.71
C ASP A 65 32.13 27.71 14.50
N GLU A 66 32.28 29.04 14.50
CA GLU A 66 31.18 29.95 14.18
C GLU A 66 30.68 29.77 12.74
N ARG A 67 31.59 29.54 11.78
CA ARG A 67 31.20 29.29 10.38
C ARG A 67 30.47 27.96 10.23
N LEU A 68 30.94 26.91 10.90
CA LEU A 68 30.29 25.60 10.88
C LEU A 68 28.88 25.66 11.46
N LYS A 69 28.69 26.34 12.61
CA LYS A 69 27.35 26.54 13.20
C LYS A 69 26.41 27.28 12.25
N ILE A 70 26.89 28.35 11.60
CA ILE A 70 26.10 29.10 10.61
C ILE A 70 25.72 28.20 9.42
N LEU A 71 26.65 27.38 8.91
CA LEU A 71 26.38 26.49 7.77
C LEU A 71 25.43 25.34 8.12
N GLU A 72 25.47 24.85 9.36
CA GLU A 72 24.52 23.87 9.87
C GLU A 72 23.11 24.46 9.90
N GLU A 73 22.95 25.66 10.45
CA GLU A 73 21.69 26.40 10.47
C GLU A 73 21.15 26.67 9.05
N VAL A 74 22.03 27.04 8.10
CA VAL A 74 21.64 27.17 6.68
C VAL A 74 21.10 25.85 6.13
N ALA A 75 21.73 24.72 6.42
CA ALA A 75 21.27 23.41 5.93
C ALA A 75 19.89 23.05 6.50
N GLU A 76 19.63 23.40 7.76
CA GLU A 76 18.34 23.21 8.44
C GLU A 76 17.22 24.07 7.82
N LEU A 77 17.48 25.35 7.59
CA LEU A 77 16.53 26.28 6.95
C LEU A 77 16.22 25.86 5.51
N CYS A 78 17.21 25.29 4.81
CA CYS A 78 17.04 24.74 3.47
C CYS A 78 16.27 23.41 3.44
N CYS A 79 15.91 22.85 4.60
CA CYS A 79 15.04 21.68 4.70
C CYS A 79 13.60 22.05 5.01
N CYS A 80 12.64 21.43 4.31
CA CYS A 80 11.22 21.71 4.52
C CYS A 80 10.79 21.34 5.96
N PRO A 81 10.07 22.25 6.64
CA PRO A 81 9.75 22.11 8.07
C PRO A 81 8.88 20.88 8.34
N ARG A 82 7.98 20.54 7.42
CA ARG A 82 6.99 19.46 7.59
C ARG A 82 7.59 18.06 7.58
N HIS A 83 8.71 17.83 6.87
CA HIS A 83 9.17 16.46 6.61
C HIS A 83 10.64 16.21 6.96
N HIS A 84 11.50 17.22 6.84
CA HIS A 84 12.95 17.01 6.81
C HIS A 84 13.72 17.87 7.81
N ARG A 85 13.21 19.04 8.23
CA ARG A 85 13.91 19.90 9.21
C ARG A 85 14.23 19.17 10.52
N SER A 86 13.27 18.45 11.08
CA SER A 86 13.48 17.67 12.33
C SER A 86 14.46 16.50 12.18
N LYS A 87 14.77 16.08 10.94
CA LYS A 87 15.70 14.99 10.66
C LYS A 87 17.14 15.48 10.45
N ILE A 88 17.32 16.78 10.20
CA ILE A 88 18.64 17.41 10.12
C ILE A 88 18.99 18.11 11.43
N TYR A 89 18.02 18.80 12.04
CA TYR A 89 18.19 19.56 13.27
C TYR A 89 18.67 18.70 14.44
N GLY A 90 19.74 19.15 15.10
CA GLY A 90 20.31 18.48 16.28
C GLY A 90 20.88 17.08 15.98
N THR A 91 21.08 16.73 14.72
CA THR A 91 21.67 15.46 14.30
C THR A 91 23.10 15.64 13.80
N LYS A 92 23.92 14.59 13.85
CA LYS A 92 25.27 14.59 13.24
C LYS A 92 25.25 14.73 11.70
N LEU A 93 24.08 14.72 11.05
CA LEU A 93 23.98 14.88 9.60
C LEU A 93 24.16 16.36 9.21
N GLY A 94 23.54 17.29 9.94
CA GLY A 94 23.69 18.74 9.73
C GLY A 94 25.15 19.17 9.84
N GLU A 95 25.79 18.83 10.97
CA GLU A 95 27.23 19.04 11.19
C GLU A 95 28.11 18.53 10.04
N LYS A 96 27.83 17.34 9.49
CA LYS A 96 28.61 16.76 8.38
C LYS A 96 28.40 17.53 7.08
N VAL A 97 27.17 17.93 6.75
CA VAL A 97 26.88 18.77 5.58
C VAL A 97 27.60 20.12 5.71
N ALA A 98 27.53 20.74 6.90
CA ALA A 98 28.22 21.99 7.20
C ALA A 98 29.73 21.91 6.97
N ARG A 99 30.38 20.81 7.39
CA ARG A 99 31.82 20.60 7.15
C ARG A 99 32.16 20.47 5.66
N ILE A 100 31.35 19.74 4.89
CA ILE A 100 31.56 19.63 3.42
C ILE A 100 31.49 21.03 2.79
N TRP A 101 30.44 21.79 3.09
CA TRP A 101 30.27 23.15 2.59
C TRP A 101 31.37 24.12 3.05
N TYR A 102 31.91 23.93 4.25
CA TYR A 102 33.03 24.73 4.74
C TYR A 102 34.33 24.48 3.95
N GLU A 103 34.63 23.23 3.61
CA GLU A 103 35.77 22.90 2.75
C GLU A 103 35.58 23.46 1.33
N GLU A 104 34.35 23.42 0.79
CA GLU A 104 34.04 24.10 -0.48
C GLU A 104 34.31 25.61 -0.40
N LEU A 105 33.95 26.28 0.70
CA LEU A 105 34.25 27.71 0.89
C LEU A 105 35.73 28.03 0.91
N LYS A 106 36.55 27.18 1.55
CA LYS A 106 38.01 27.33 1.54
C LYS A 106 38.56 27.23 0.12
N LEU A 107 38.10 26.25 -0.64
CA LEU A 107 38.50 26.03 -2.04
C LEU A 107 38.06 27.18 -2.97
N MET A 108 36.92 27.82 -2.70
CA MET A 108 36.49 28.99 -3.46
C MET A 108 37.26 30.27 -3.11
N SER A 109 37.88 30.32 -1.94
CA SER A 109 38.62 31.50 -1.46
C SER A 109 40.09 31.49 -1.90
N THR A 110 40.61 30.34 -2.34
CA THR A 110 41.95 30.28 -2.93
C THR A 110 41.89 30.77 -4.39
N PRO A 111 42.75 31.73 -4.79
CA PRO A 111 42.80 32.18 -6.18
C PRO A 111 43.24 31.00 -7.06
N SER A 112 42.27 30.42 -7.78
CA SER A 112 42.49 29.25 -8.62
C SER A 112 43.35 29.63 -9.85
N PRO A 113 44.48 28.93 -10.10
CA PRO A 113 45.19 29.05 -11.37
C PRO A 113 44.33 28.45 -12.49
N SER A 114 43.91 29.30 -13.43
CA SER A 114 43.03 29.00 -14.56
C SER A 114 43.36 27.68 -15.26
N LYS A 115 42.48 26.67 -15.16
CA LYS A 115 42.49 25.49 -16.03
C LYS A 115 41.13 25.32 -16.70
N LYS A 116 41.13 25.50 -18.02
CA LYS A 116 40.02 25.21 -18.95
C LYS A 116 39.97 23.70 -19.19
N ALA A 117 38.88 23.05 -18.81
CA ALA A 117 38.46 21.78 -19.41
C ALA A 117 36.93 21.66 -19.30
N GLN A 118 36.26 21.60 -20.44
CA GLN A 118 34.81 21.35 -20.54
C GLN A 118 34.56 19.83 -20.63
N PRO A 119 33.54 19.29 -19.95
CA PRO A 119 33.14 17.91 -20.12
C PRO A 119 32.21 17.77 -21.34
N VAL A 120 32.53 16.79 -22.19
CA VAL A 120 31.70 16.35 -23.31
C VAL A 120 30.54 15.53 -22.75
N VAL A 121 29.31 16.03 -22.88
CA VAL A 121 28.09 15.34 -22.47
C VAL A 121 27.57 14.51 -23.64
N VAL A 122 27.63 13.19 -23.52
CA VAL A 122 27.07 12.25 -24.50
C VAL A 122 25.57 12.10 -24.23
N ALA A 123 24.73 12.42 -25.21
CA ALA A 123 23.27 12.31 -25.12
C ALA A 123 22.83 10.83 -25.16
N VAL A 124 22.21 10.36 -24.08
CA VAL A 124 21.60 9.02 -24.01
C VAL A 124 20.14 9.12 -24.50
N PRO A 125 19.68 8.24 -25.39
CA PRO A 125 18.28 8.24 -25.87
C PRO A 125 17.31 8.00 -24.71
N ALA A 126 16.24 8.81 -24.66
CA ALA A 126 15.26 8.78 -23.60
C ALA A 126 14.40 7.50 -23.67
N SER A 127 14.66 6.55 -22.77
CA SER A 127 13.75 5.42 -22.54
C SER A 127 12.34 5.94 -22.21
N PRO A 128 11.28 5.27 -22.69
CA PRO A 128 9.91 5.63 -22.36
C PRO A 128 9.75 5.66 -20.83
N ARG A 129 9.33 6.81 -20.31
CA ARG A 129 9.16 7.01 -18.86
C ARG A 129 8.10 6.02 -18.37
N ARG A 130 8.51 5.07 -17.52
CA ARG A 130 7.57 4.21 -16.79
C ARG A 130 6.64 5.12 -15.99
N MET A 131 5.33 4.88 -16.02
CA MET A 131 4.39 5.69 -15.23
C MET A 131 4.22 5.13 -13.82
N PHE A 132 4.39 3.82 -13.66
CA PHE A 132 4.32 3.14 -12.38
C PHE A 132 5.66 2.52 -12.01
N ALA A 133 5.97 2.54 -10.71
CA ALA A 133 7.06 1.80 -10.10
C ALA A 133 6.51 0.95 -8.96
N ARG A 134 7.18 -0.18 -8.64
CA ARG A 134 6.81 -0.97 -7.46
C ARG A 134 7.04 -0.13 -6.21
N HIS A 135 6.05 -0.05 -5.34
CA HIS A 135 6.17 0.68 -4.09
C HIS A 135 7.10 -0.08 -3.14
N GLN A 136 8.04 0.65 -2.51
CA GLN A 136 8.97 0.07 -1.56
C GLN A 136 8.54 0.39 -0.13
N VAL A 137 7.83 -0.55 0.47
CA VAL A 137 7.48 -0.49 1.90
C VAL A 137 8.73 -0.72 2.75
N HIS A 138 8.84 -0.05 3.89
CA HIS A 138 9.98 -0.27 4.78
C HIS A 138 9.95 -1.66 5.40
N THR A 139 11.10 -2.32 5.48
CA THR A 139 11.26 -3.66 6.10
C THR A 139 10.76 -3.79 7.55
N THR A 140 10.58 -2.68 8.25
CA THR A 140 10.06 -2.63 9.62
C THR A 140 8.55 -2.55 9.68
N GLU A 141 7.90 -2.25 8.55
CA GLU A 141 6.45 -2.13 8.44
C GLU A 141 5.86 -3.45 7.96
N SER A 142 4.86 -3.93 8.68
CA SER A 142 4.13 -5.16 8.40
C SER A 142 2.66 -4.96 8.79
N ILE A 143 1.78 -5.85 8.34
CA ILE A 143 0.37 -5.85 8.79
C ILE A 143 0.31 -5.85 10.32
N SER A 144 1.15 -6.66 10.99
CA SER A 144 1.18 -6.71 12.45
C SER A 144 1.63 -5.39 13.10
N SER A 145 2.67 -4.73 12.56
CA SER A 145 3.12 -3.45 13.12
C SER A 145 2.08 -2.36 12.89
N GLN A 146 1.37 -2.40 11.75
CA GLN A 146 0.28 -1.48 11.50
C GLN A 146 -0.90 -1.77 12.42
N LEU A 147 -1.35 -3.03 12.59
CA LEU A 147 -2.43 -3.36 13.52
C LEU A 147 -2.18 -2.82 14.93
N CYS A 148 -0.94 -2.90 15.42
CA CYS A 148 -0.54 -2.41 16.74
C CYS A 148 -0.32 -0.89 16.82
N SER A 149 -0.27 -0.17 15.69
CA SER A 149 -0.15 1.28 15.72
C SER A 149 -1.47 1.91 16.18
N ASN A 150 -1.39 3.03 16.89
CA ASN A 150 -2.60 3.74 17.33
C ASN A 150 -3.37 4.26 16.12
N LEU A 151 -4.70 4.24 16.21
CA LEU A 151 -5.55 4.97 15.27
C LEU A 151 -5.29 6.47 15.36
N ASP A 152 -5.34 7.17 14.24
CA ASP A 152 -5.48 8.63 14.27
C ASP A 152 -6.92 8.97 14.69
N LEU A 153 -7.08 9.57 15.87
CA LEU A 153 -8.40 9.93 16.40
C LEU A 153 -8.97 11.19 15.73
N ASN A 154 -8.16 11.91 14.93
CA ASN A 154 -8.62 13.06 14.17
C ASN A 154 -9.29 12.64 12.86
N THR A 155 -9.10 11.39 12.41
CA THR A 155 -9.80 10.89 11.23
C THR A 155 -11.20 10.42 11.61
N GLY A 156 -12.14 10.58 10.67
CA GLY A 156 -13.54 10.23 10.91
C GLY A 156 -13.68 8.75 11.33
N THR A 157 -14.53 8.48 12.33
CA THR A 157 -14.72 7.13 12.87
C THR A 157 -15.49 6.20 11.93
N SER A 158 -16.18 6.76 10.94
CA SER A 158 -16.93 6.07 9.90
C SER A 158 -16.67 6.71 8.54
N GLY A 159 -16.70 5.90 7.49
CA GLY A 159 -16.57 6.36 6.11
C GLY A 159 -16.80 5.23 5.11
N SER A 160 -16.14 5.33 3.96
CA SER A 160 -16.20 4.33 2.89
C SER A 160 -14.82 4.00 2.34
N ILE A 161 -14.65 2.76 1.90
CA ILE A 161 -13.56 2.35 1.01
C ILE A 161 -14.09 2.37 -0.42
N TYR A 162 -13.28 2.83 -1.36
CA TYR A 162 -13.58 2.79 -2.78
C TYR A 162 -12.39 2.25 -3.58
N ILE A 163 -12.70 1.58 -4.67
CA ILE A 163 -11.75 0.99 -5.61
C ILE A 163 -12.09 1.54 -6.99
N TYR A 164 -11.12 2.15 -7.66
CA TYR A 164 -11.36 2.75 -8.99
C TYR A 164 -10.18 2.54 -9.93
N THR A 165 -10.37 2.80 -11.22
CA THR A 165 -9.30 2.87 -12.22
C THR A 165 -9.54 4.03 -13.21
N HIS A 166 -8.65 4.20 -14.19
CA HIS A 166 -8.86 5.08 -15.34
C HIS A 166 -8.89 4.25 -16.63
N GLU A 167 -9.65 4.69 -17.63
CA GLU A 167 -9.80 3.96 -18.90
C GLU A 167 -8.52 3.95 -19.76
N ALA A 168 -7.61 4.90 -19.54
CA ALA A 168 -6.39 5.00 -20.34
C ALA A 168 -5.53 3.72 -20.21
N SER A 169 -5.02 3.21 -21.34
CA SER A 169 -4.31 1.93 -21.43
C SER A 169 -3.10 1.80 -20.48
N VAL A 170 -2.50 2.93 -20.10
CA VAL A 170 -1.42 3.00 -19.11
C VAL A 170 -1.83 2.55 -17.70
N PHE A 171 -3.14 2.51 -17.40
CA PHE A 171 -3.75 1.98 -16.17
C PHE A 171 -4.31 0.56 -16.34
N SER A 172 -4.08 -0.11 -17.48
CA SER A 172 -4.61 -1.46 -17.71
C SER A 172 -4.16 -2.45 -16.61
N GLY A 173 -5.13 -2.99 -15.88
CA GLY A 173 -4.91 -3.89 -14.73
C GLY A 173 -4.36 -3.21 -13.48
N MET A 174 -4.37 -1.87 -13.44
CA MET A 174 -4.03 -1.06 -12.28
C MET A 174 -5.31 -0.54 -11.65
N ILE A 175 -5.47 -0.76 -10.35
CA ILE A 175 -6.57 -0.20 -9.56
C ILE A 175 -6.02 0.67 -8.45
N LYS A 176 -6.79 1.66 -8.02
CA LYS A 176 -6.50 2.46 -6.85
C LYS A 176 -7.49 2.13 -5.74
N ILE A 177 -6.97 1.93 -4.53
CA ILE A 177 -7.76 1.68 -3.32
C ILE A 177 -7.63 2.91 -2.43
N GLY A 178 -8.76 3.54 -2.13
CA GLY A 178 -8.84 4.76 -1.34
C GLY A 178 -9.87 4.68 -0.23
N TYR A 179 -9.75 5.56 0.78
CA TYR A 179 -10.86 5.84 1.69
C TYR A 179 -11.35 7.29 1.64
N THR A 180 -12.56 7.51 2.14
CA THR A 180 -13.14 8.84 2.35
C THR A 180 -14.12 8.82 3.51
N CYS A 181 -14.19 9.92 4.27
CA CYS A 181 -15.26 10.20 5.24
C CYS A 181 -16.36 11.09 4.65
N GLN A 182 -16.22 11.49 3.37
CA GLN A 182 -17.20 12.24 2.60
C GLN A 182 -17.88 11.30 1.59
N SER A 183 -18.65 11.85 0.63
CA SER A 183 -19.20 11.04 -0.45
C SER A 183 -18.10 10.52 -1.38
N ILE A 184 -18.26 9.29 -1.88
CA ILE A 184 -17.35 8.69 -2.87
C ILE A 184 -17.36 9.53 -4.16
N ALA A 185 -18.53 10.02 -4.58
CA ALA A 185 -18.66 10.87 -5.75
C ALA A 185 -17.79 12.13 -5.67
N SER A 186 -17.83 12.87 -4.54
CA SER A 186 -16.96 14.05 -4.35
C SER A 186 -15.48 13.66 -4.41
N ARG A 187 -15.12 12.52 -3.81
CA ARG A 187 -13.73 12.07 -3.80
C ARG A 187 -13.23 11.64 -5.18
N LEU A 188 -14.09 11.04 -6.00
CA LEU A 188 -13.77 10.69 -7.38
C LEU A 188 -13.61 11.94 -8.25
N LEU A 189 -14.39 13.00 -8.01
CA LEU A 189 -14.19 14.28 -8.67
C LEU A 189 -12.79 14.85 -8.38
N ASP A 190 -12.34 14.85 -7.11
CA ASP A 190 -10.97 15.26 -6.76
C ASP A 190 -9.90 14.45 -7.52
N TRP A 191 -10.16 13.17 -7.77
CA TRP A 191 -9.23 12.32 -8.51
C TRP A 191 -9.26 12.57 -10.02
N GLY A 192 -10.38 13.06 -10.58
CA GLY A 192 -10.46 13.53 -11.96
C GLY A 192 -9.46 14.65 -12.27
N ASP A 193 -9.17 15.50 -11.28
CA ASP A 193 -8.20 16.59 -11.39
C ASP A 193 -6.74 16.11 -11.55
N CYS A 194 -6.47 14.80 -11.47
CA CYS A 194 -5.14 14.22 -11.73
C CYS A 194 -4.68 14.34 -13.19
N GLY A 195 -5.57 14.70 -14.12
CA GLY A 195 -5.25 14.81 -15.55
C GLY A 195 -5.17 13.46 -16.26
N HIS A 196 -5.84 12.43 -15.73
CA HIS A 196 -5.90 11.07 -16.28
C HIS A 196 -7.30 10.69 -16.79
N GLY A 197 -8.20 11.67 -16.91
CA GLY A 197 -9.61 11.45 -17.25
C GLY A 197 -10.47 11.15 -16.03
N GLU A 198 -11.77 10.96 -16.26
CA GLU A 198 -12.72 10.60 -15.21
C GLU A 198 -12.38 9.21 -14.64
N PRO A 199 -12.34 9.05 -13.31
CA PRO A 199 -12.11 7.74 -12.71
C PRO A 199 -13.37 6.86 -12.80
N THR A 200 -13.18 5.60 -13.17
CA THR A 200 -14.22 4.57 -13.20
C THR A 200 -14.28 3.88 -11.83
N LEU A 201 -15.37 4.08 -11.09
CA LEU A 201 -15.61 3.34 -9.84
C LEU A 201 -15.85 1.87 -10.16
N LEU A 202 -15.05 1.00 -9.55
CA LEU A 202 -15.14 -0.45 -9.71
C LEU A 202 -15.97 -1.05 -8.56
N ALA A 203 -15.56 -0.76 -7.31
CA ALA A 203 -16.23 -1.25 -6.12
C ALA A 203 -16.20 -0.25 -4.97
N SER A 204 -17.11 -0.42 -4.01
CA SER A 204 -17.13 0.36 -2.78
C SER A 204 -17.68 -0.42 -1.60
N ILE A 205 -17.24 -0.05 -0.40
CA ILE A 205 -17.74 -0.58 0.88
C ILE A 205 -18.13 0.63 1.74
N SER A 206 -19.40 0.74 2.11
CA SER A 206 -19.95 1.82 2.94
C SER A 206 -19.97 1.46 4.43
N ASN A 207 -20.17 2.46 5.30
CA ASN A 207 -20.27 2.29 6.76
C ASN A 207 -19.05 1.60 7.37
N VAL A 208 -17.87 1.88 6.80
CA VAL A 208 -16.61 1.29 7.22
C VAL A 208 -16.15 1.99 8.48
N ARG A 209 -15.97 1.21 9.54
CA ARG A 209 -15.44 1.70 10.80
C ARG A 209 -13.92 1.84 10.70
N HIS A 210 -13.40 3.00 11.09
CA HIS A 210 -11.97 3.33 10.94
C HIS A 210 -11.48 3.12 9.50
N PRO A 211 -12.06 3.84 8.51
CA PRO A 211 -11.84 3.56 7.09
C PRO A 211 -10.36 3.68 6.67
N GLU A 212 -9.63 4.64 7.23
CA GLU A 212 -8.17 4.77 7.04
C GLU A 212 -7.42 3.50 7.45
N ARG A 213 -7.81 2.89 8.58
CA ARG A 213 -7.20 1.66 9.07
C ARG A 213 -7.47 0.49 8.12
N VAL A 214 -8.71 0.36 7.67
CA VAL A 214 -9.11 -0.71 6.73
C VAL A 214 -8.39 -0.57 5.39
N GLU A 215 -8.27 0.66 4.87
CA GLU A 215 -7.47 0.95 3.68
C GLU A 215 -6.02 0.53 3.88
N LEU A 216 -5.37 1.01 4.95
CA LEU A 216 -3.97 0.74 5.24
C LEU A 216 -3.69 -0.77 5.33
N LEU A 217 -4.53 -1.53 6.05
CA LEU A 217 -4.38 -2.97 6.18
C LEU A 217 -4.57 -3.69 4.83
N THR A 218 -5.50 -3.22 4.00
CA THR A 218 -5.71 -3.73 2.64
C THR A 218 -4.47 -3.50 1.77
N HIS A 219 -3.88 -2.29 1.83
CA HIS A 219 -2.65 -1.98 1.10
C HIS A 219 -1.50 -2.90 1.48
N PHE A 220 -1.30 -3.14 2.78
CA PHE A 220 -0.25 -4.03 3.29
C PHE A 220 -0.48 -5.51 2.96
N GLU A 221 -1.72 -5.97 2.84
CA GLU A 221 -2.02 -7.33 2.36
C GLU A 221 -1.79 -7.49 0.85
N LEU A 222 -1.86 -6.39 0.10
CA LEU A 222 -1.56 -6.31 -1.33
C LEU A 222 -0.11 -5.84 -1.64
N ILE A 223 0.78 -5.88 -0.65
CA ILE A 223 2.15 -5.34 -0.74
C ILE A 223 2.96 -5.84 -1.96
N ASP A 224 2.75 -7.09 -2.39
CA ASP A 224 3.49 -7.67 -3.52
C ASP A 224 3.10 -7.09 -4.88
N VAL A 225 1.89 -6.54 -4.97
CA VAL A 225 1.34 -5.91 -6.17
C VAL A 225 1.18 -4.40 -6.00
N TRP A 226 1.75 -3.84 -4.94
CA TRP A 226 1.67 -2.42 -4.60
C TRP A 226 2.64 -1.59 -5.46
N HIS A 227 2.10 -0.55 -6.09
CA HIS A 227 2.80 0.36 -6.98
C HIS A 227 2.54 1.82 -6.61
N GLU A 228 3.45 2.67 -7.06
CA GLU A 228 3.33 4.11 -6.99
C GLU A 228 3.30 4.70 -8.41
N MET A 229 2.44 5.69 -8.62
CA MET A 229 2.39 6.48 -9.85
C MET A 229 3.43 7.59 -9.77
N MET A 230 4.39 7.55 -10.68
CA MET A 230 5.50 8.49 -10.73
C MET A 230 5.00 9.89 -11.11
N TRP A 231 4.96 10.76 -10.11
CA TRP A 231 4.72 12.21 -10.24
C TRP A 231 3.39 12.59 -10.93
N CYS A 232 2.35 12.78 -10.13
CA CYS A 232 1.13 13.45 -10.57
C CYS A 232 1.39 14.95 -10.71
N LYS A 233 1.37 15.48 -11.95
CA LYS A 233 1.64 16.91 -12.19
C LYS A 233 0.65 17.84 -11.47
N PRO A 234 -0.67 17.63 -11.52
CA PRO A 234 -1.62 18.50 -10.83
C PRO A 234 -1.42 18.54 -9.32
N HIS A 235 -1.14 17.39 -8.70
CA HIS A 235 -0.97 17.30 -7.24
C HIS A 235 0.47 17.56 -6.76
N GLY A 236 1.46 17.65 -7.66
CA GLY A 236 2.87 17.83 -7.32
C GLY A 236 3.42 16.75 -6.38
N ARG A 237 2.87 15.53 -6.42
CA ARG A 237 3.25 14.41 -5.54
C ARG A 237 3.11 13.05 -6.22
N THR A 238 3.74 12.04 -5.64
CA THR A 238 3.58 10.63 -6.02
C THR A 238 2.29 10.10 -5.41
N HIS A 239 1.50 9.33 -6.18
CA HIS A 239 0.34 8.61 -5.64
C HIS A 239 0.79 7.19 -5.32
N ILE A 240 0.73 6.83 -4.06
CA ILE A 240 1.24 5.54 -3.60
C ILE A 240 0.14 4.51 -3.48
N GLU A 241 -1.10 4.76 -3.90
CA GLU A 241 -2.24 3.88 -3.61
C GLU A 241 -2.66 3.01 -4.82
N TRP A 242 -1.71 2.61 -5.67
CA TRP A 242 -1.98 1.86 -6.90
C TRP A 242 -1.59 0.38 -6.79
N PHE A 243 -2.39 -0.52 -7.34
CA PHE A 243 -2.21 -1.96 -7.21
C PHE A 243 -2.40 -2.65 -8.55
N LYS A 244 -1.51 -3.59 -8.88
CA LYS A 244 -1.61 -4.42 -10.08
C LYS A 244 -2.33 -5.72 -9.77
N THR A 245 -3.66 -5.66 -9.65
CA THR A 245 -4.53 -6.78 -9.26
C THR A 245 -5.93 -6.59 -9.86
N ASP A 246 -6.73 -7.65 -9.90
CA ASP A 246 -8.14 -7.57 -10.26
C ASP A 246 -9.02 -6.97 -9.13
N GLU A 247 -10.21 -6.50 -9.53
CA GLU A 247 -11.20 -5.88 -8.65
C GLU A 247 -11.68 -6.83 -7.55
N ASP A 248 -12.02 -8.07 -7.91
CA ASP A 248 -12.63 -9.05 -7.01
C ASP A 248 -11.71 -9.34 -5.82
N LYS A 249 -10.43 -9.59 -6.08
CA LYS A 249 -9.43 -9.83 -5.03
C LYS A 249 -9.27 -8.64 -4.10
N ALA A 250 -9.21 -7.42 -4.64
CA ALA A 250 -9.05 -6.21 -3.82
C ALA A 250 -10.28 -5.93 -2.97
N LYS A 251 -11.48 -6.09 -3.55
CA LYS A 251 -12.76 -5.94 -2.87
C LYS A 251 -12.93 -6.98 -1.77
N ASP A 252 -12.56 -8.23 -2.02
CA ASP A 252 -12.64 -9.32 -1.03
C ASP A 252 -11.73 -9.04 0.18
N ILE A 253 -10.46 -8.68 -0.04
CA ILE A 253 -9.54 -8.34 1.05
C ILE A 253 -10.06 -7.15 1.87
N ALA A 254 -10.49 -6.08 1.20
CA ALA A 254 -11.03 -4.90 1.87
C ALA A 254 -12.30 -5.22 2.67
N THR A 255 -13.18 -6.07 2.13
CA THR A 255 -14.39 -6.53 2.80
C THR A 255 -14.04 -7.34 4.05
N ARG A 256 -13.07 -8.27 3.94
CA ARG A 256 -12.65 -9.08 5.07
C ARG A 256 -12.06 -8.23 6.21
N TRP A 257 -11.21 -7.25 5.89
CA TRP A 257 -10.71 -6.30 6.89
C TRP A 257 -11.84 -5.47 7.51
N ASN A 258 -12.77 -4.95 6.71
CA ASN A 258 -13.92 -4.21 7.21
C ASN A 258 -14.76 -5.06 8.18
N THR A 259 -15.11 -6.29 7.79
CA THR A 259 -15.88 -7.22 8.63
C THR A 259 -15.16 -7.47 9.95
N TRP A 260 -13.86 -7.74 9.93
CA TRP A 260 -13.10 -7.96 11.16
C TRP A 260 -13.08 -6.71 12.05
N VAL A 261 -12.73 -5.54 11.51
CA VAL A 261 -12.69 -4.29 12.28
C VAL A 261 -14.07 -3.95 12.87
N HIS A 262 -15.14 -4.21 12.12
CA HIS A 262 -16.50 -3.95 12.54
C HIS A 262 -16.98 -4.92 13.64
N GLU A 263 -16.88 -6.22 13.41
CA GLU A 263 -17.40 -7.26 14.33
C GLU A 263 -16.51 -7.43 15.57
N ALA A 264 -15.18 -7.46 15.39
CA ALA A 264 -14.25 -7.67 16.50
C ALA A 264 -14.06 -6.42 17.38
N ASN A 265 -14.34 -5.24 16.83
CA ASN A 265 -14.08 -3.94 17.46
C ASN A 265 -12.69 -3.93 18.15
N PRO A 266 -11.59 -4.11 17.40
CA PRO A 266 -10.32 -4.53 17.96
C PRO A 266 -9.56 -3.40 18.68
N TYR A 267 -10.01 -2.16 18.52
CA TYR A 267 -9.40 -0.97 19.11
C TYR A 267 -10.20 -0.49 20.34
N ASP A 268 -9.50 0.05 21.32
CA ASP A 268 -10.09 0.72 22.48
C ASP A 268 -10.47 2.18 22.18
N ARG A 269 -11.05 2.87 23.17
CA ARG A 269 -11.46 4.29 23.05
C ARG A 269 -10.30 5.26 22.80
N ARG A 270 -9.05 4.83 23.02
CA ARG A 270 -7.83 5.64 22.78
C ARG A 270 -7.22 5.29 21.42
N GLY A 271 -7.87 4.44 20.62
CA GLY A 271 -7.37 3.97 19.34
C GLY A 271 -6.26 2.94 19.44
N LYS A 272 -5.99 2.38 20.63
CA LYS A 272 -4.97 1.34 20.81
C LYS A 272 -5.57 -0.04 20.53
N LEU A 273 -4.81 -0.93 19.88
CA LEU A 273 -5.21 -2.33 19.75
C LEU A 273 -5.40 -2.96 21.14
N LYS A 274 -6.52 -3.66 21.35
CA LYS A 274 -6.80 -4.34 22.62
C LYS A 274 -5.79 -5.47 22.84
N GLU A 275 -5.42 -5.69 24.10
CA GLU A 275 -4.39 -6.67 24.50
C GLU A 275 -4.66 -8.10 23.98
N GLY A 276 -5.92 -8.53 23.92
CA GLY A 276 -6.29 -9.84 23.34
C GLY A 276 -5.86 -9.97 21.87
N TRP A 277 -6.08 -8.93 21.07
CA TRP A 277 -5.68 -8.89 19.66
C TRP A 277 -4.17 -8.75 19.47
N GLU A 278 -3.48 -8.02 20.35
CA GLU A 278 -2.00 -7.98 20.38
C GLU A 278 -1.43 -9.39 20.61
N LYS A 279 -1.99 -10.15 21.58
CA LYS A 279 -1.59 -11.54 21.86
C LYS A 279 -1.84 -12.47 20.67
N TRP A 280 -2.95 -12.31 19.97
CA TRP A 280 -3.25 -13.08 18.76
C TRP A 280 -2.27 -12.82 17.61
N CYS A 281 -1.92 -11.55 17.37
CA CYS A 281 -0.92 -11.20 16.37
C CYS A 281 0.44 -11.84 16.69
N ALA A 282 0.88 -11.73 17.94
CA ALA A 282 2.11 -12.35 18.41
C ALA A 282 2.07 -13.88 18.31
N TRP A 283 0.92 -14.50 18.59
CA TRP A 283 0.74 -15.94 18.47
C TRP A 283 0.83 -16.41 17.01
N LEU A 284 0.17 -15.73 16.06
CA LEU A 284 0.25 -16.04 14.63
C LEU A 284 1.70 -15.99 14.15
N GLN A 285 2.41 -14.91 14.48
CA GLN A 285 3.82 -14.73 14.13
C GLN A 285 4.70 -15.83 14.72
N LYS A 286 4.53 -16.15 16.02
CA LYS A 286 5.28 -17.22 16.69
C LYS A 286 5.05 -18.60 16.06
N LYS A 287 3.88 -18.82 15.47
CA LYS A 287 3.52 -20.08 14.79
C LYS A 287 3.85 -20.07 13.29
N GLY A 288 4.39 -18.98 12.75
CA GLY A 288 4.70 -18.85 11.33
C GLY A 288 3.47 -18.65 10.44
N TYR A 289 2.31 -18.33 11.02
CA TYR A 289 1.13 -17.96 10.25
C TYR A 289 1.20 -16.47 9.86
N ALA A 290 0.80 -16.15 8.64
CA ALA A 290 0.69 -14.77 8.19
C ALA A 290 -0.38 -14.01 9.00
N VAL A 291 -0.10 -12.76 9.36
CA VAL A 291 -1.12 -11.87 9.90
C VAL A 291 -1.81 -11.20 8.71
N ASN A 292 -3.01 -11.65 8.36
CA ASN A 292 -3.80 -11.17 7.22
C ASN A 292 -5.31 -11.21 7.55
N SER A 293 -6.12 -10.61 6.69
CA SER A 293 -7.58 -10.50 6.89
C SER A 293 -8.25 -11.86 7.14
N ASN A 294 -7.84 -12.91 6.43
CA ASN A 294 -8.39 -14.27 6.58
C ASN A 294 -8.17 -14.82 7.99
N ASN A 295 -6.93 -14.77 8.47
CA ASN A 295 -6.57 -15.33 9.76
C ASN A 295 -7.15 -14.50 10.92
N MET A 296 -7.25 -13.18 10.75
CA MET A 296 -7.88 -12.32 11.76
C MET A 296 -9.38 -12.57 11.88
N LEU A 297 -10.10 -12.75 10.77
CA LEU A 297 -11.50 -13.16 10.77
C LEU A 297 -11.69 -14.54 11.39
N TRP A 298 -10.87 -15.52 10.99
CA TRP A 298 -10.92 -16.87 11.53
C TRP A 298 -10.77 -16.89 13.06
N LEU A 299 -9.82 -16.11 13.60
CA LEU A 299 -9.63 -15.95 15.04
C LEU A 299 -10.84 -15.31 15.71
N HIS A 300 -11.43 -14.29 15.10
CA HIS A 300 -12.65 -13.67 15.62
C HIS A 300 -13.81 -14.67 15.71
N GLU A 301 -14.09 -15.40 14.62
CA GLU A 301 -15.12 -16.44 14.57
C GLU A 301 -14.93 -17.52 15.64
N TRP A 302 -13.67 -17.86 15.92
CA TRP A 302 -13.30 -18.78 16.98
C TRP A 302 -13.58 -18.20 18.37
N GLU A 303 -13.16 -16.97 18.65
CA GLU A 303 -13.39 -16.29 19.93
C GLU A 303 -14.88 -16.16 20.26
N VAL A 304 -15.71 -15.81 19.28
CA VAL A 304 -17.17 -15.67 19.48
C VAL A 304 -17.91 -17.01 19.47
N GLY A 305 -17.20 -18.13 19.30
CA GLY A 305 -17.78 -19.47 19.28
C GLY A 305 -18.65 -19.77 18.05
N LYS A 306 -18.63 -18.94 17.00
CA LYS A 306 -19.37 -19.18 15.75
C LYS A 306 -18.92 -20.50 15.11
N ARG A 307 -17.62 -20.80 15.13
CA ARG A 307 -17.09 -22.06 14.55
C ARG A 307 -17.44 -23.32 15.32
N LYS A 308 -17.54 -23.26 16.66
CA LYS A 308 -18.02 -24.41 17.44
C LYS A 308 -19.45 -24.75 17.04
N LYS A 309 -20.31 -23.75 16.91
CA LYS A 309 -21.70 -23.92 16.48
C LYS A 309 -21.83 -24.46 15.05
N ILE A 310 -20.98 -24.02 14.11
CA ILE A 310 -20.97 -24.55 12.74
C ILE A 310 -20.51 -26.01 12.73
N ALA A 311 -19.42 -26.35 13.43
CA ALA A 311 -18.95 -27.74 13.53
C ALA A 311 -19.99 -28.66 14.19
N GLU A 312 -20.63 -28.18 15.27
CA GLU A 312 -21.73 -28.89 15.94
C GLU A 312 -22.96 -29.06 15.01
N ALA A 313 -23.29 -28.04 14.20
CA ALA A 313 -24.40 -28.11 13.24
C ALA A 313 -24.10 -29.08 12.08
N GLU A 314 -22.89 -29.05 11.51
CA GLU A 314 -22.45 -29.96 10.46
C GLU A 314 -22.43 -31.42 10.96
N GLU A 315 -21.99 -31.66 12.19
CA GLU A 315 -22.02 -32.99 12.80
C GLU A 315 -23.46 -33.47 13.05
N THR A 316 -24.34 -32.56 13.48
CA THR A 316 -25.77 -32.85 13.67
C THR A 316 -26.45 -33.20 12.34
N GLU A 317 -26.15 -32.48 11.26
CA GLU A 317 -26.68 -32.75 9.92
C GLU A 317 -26.20 -34.09 9.37
N LYS A 318 -24.90 -34.40 9.50
CA LYS A 318 -24.34 -35.72 9.13
C LYS A 318 -25.01 -36.85 9.89
N ARG A 319 -25.26 -36.67 11.19
CA ARG A 319 -25.97 -37.65 12.01
C ARG A 319 -27.42 -37.83 11.54
N ALA A 320 -28.12 -36.75 11.21
CA ALA A 320 -29.47 -36.81 10.69
C ALA A 320 -29.55 -37.51 9.31
N GLU A 321 -28.57 -37.28 8.42
CA GLU A 321 -28.52 -37.96 7.13
C GLU A 321 -28.23 -39.46 7.28
N ALA A 322 -27.34 -39.84 8.22
CA ALA A 322 -27.08 -41.24 8.52
C ALA A 322 -28.36 -41.96 9.01
N THR A 323 -29.15 -41.33 9.89
CA THR A 323 -30.44 -41.87 10.34
C THR A 323 -31.42 -42.05 9.19
N ARG A 324 -31.57 -41.03 8.32
CA ARG A 324 -32.44 -41.13 7.13
C ARG A 324 -32.04 -42.27 6.20
N ARG A 325 -30.74 -42.47 5.98
CA ARG A 325 -30.24 -43.59 5.16
C ARG A 325 -30.54 -44.96 5.78
N SER A 326 -30.45 -45.10 7.10
CA SER A 326 -30.82 -46.34 7.77
C SER A 326 -32.33 -46.61 7.70
N GLU A 327 -33.18 -45.60 7.86
CA GLU A 327 -34.64 -45.77 7.77
C GLU A 327 -35.11 -46.19 6.38
N VAL A 328 -34.51 -45.64 5.31
CA VAL A 328 -34.79 -46.06 3.93
C VAL A 328 -34.39 -47.52 3.70
N LYS A 329 -33.30 -47.97 4.32
CA LYS A 329 -32.83 -49.35 4.18
C LYS A 329 -33.76 -50.35 4.87
N VAL A 330 -34.24 -50.02 6.08
CA VAL A 330 -35.19 -50.86 6.82
C VAL A 330 -36.51 -51.01 6.06
N LYS A 331 -37.07 -49.92 5.51
CA LYS A 331 -38.32 -49.99 4.72
C LYS A 331 -38.19 -50.84 3.46
N LYS A 332 -37.01 -50.84 2.83
CA LYS A 332 -36.77 -51.68 1.65
C LYS A 332 -36.68 -53.17 2.00
N GLU A 333 -36.13 -53.50 3.17
CA GLU A 333 -36.08 -54.88 3.66
C GLU A 333 -37.48 -55.37 4.09
N GLU A 334 -38.34 -54.49 4.61
CA GLU A 334 -39.74 -54.82 4.94
C GLU A 334 -40.63 -55.03 3.68
N GLU A 335 -40.40 -54.29 2.58
CA GLU A 335 -41.09 -54.54 1.30
C GLU A 335 -40.64 -55.82 0.59
N GLU A 336 -39.41 -56.30 0.85
CA GLU A 336 -38.91 -57.55 0.25
C GLU A 336 -39.37 -58.82 0.99
N ASP A 337 -39.95 -58.69 2.19
CA ASP A 337 -40.49 -59.81 2.99
C ASP A 337 -42.03 -59.95 2.86
N GLU A 338 -42.70 -59.04 2.13
CA GLU A 338 -44.07 -59.26 1.66
C GLU A 338 -44.07 -60.27 0.50
N CYS A 339 -44.18 -61.55 0.88
CA CYS A 339 -44.32 -62.68 -0.02
C CYS A 339 -45.45 -62.44 -1.06
N PRO A 340 -45.16 -62.34 -2.37
CA PRO A 340 -46.19 -62.17 -3.38
C PRO A 340 -46.93 -63.48 -3.56
N LEU A 341 -48.07 -63.62 -2.89
CA LEU A 341 -49.05 -64.64 -3.20
C LEU A 341 -49.64 -64.36 -4.59
N GLY A 342 -49.09 -65.07 -5.58
CA GLY A 342 -49.80 -65.48 -6.78
C GLY A 342 -49.97 -64.41 -7.85
N SER A 343 -49.10 -64.42 -8.86
CA SER A 343 -49.45 -63.92 -10.19
C SER A 343 -48.83 -64.79 -11.28
N VAL A 344 -49.73 -65.34 -12.08
CA VAL A 344 -49.57 -66.32 -13.17
C VAL A 344 -48.63 -65.78 -14.28
N PRO A 345 -47.80 -66.65 -14.91
CA PRO A 345 -46.90 -66.23 -15.97
C PRO A 345 -47.66 -65.93 -17.27
N SER A 346 -47.65 -64.66 -17.70
CA SER A 346 -48.09 -64.26 -19.04
C SER A 346 -46.89 -64.05 -19.96
N ARG A 347 -46.91 -64.84 -21.02
CA ARG A 347 -45.96 -64.96 -22.12
C ARG A 347 -46.13 -63.79 -23.10
N ARG A 348 -45.08 -63.00 -23.31
CA ARG A 348 -44.81 -62.10 -24.46
C ARG A 348 -43.51 -61.35 -24.15
N GLU A 349 -42.67 -60.90 -25.07
CA GLU A 349 -42.35 -61.16 -26.47
C GLU A 349 -41.02 -60.39 -26.67
N LYS A 350 -40.12 -60.90 -27.51
CA LYS A 350 -38.79 -60.32 -27.70
C LYS A 350 -38.89 -59.04 -28.53
N THR A 351 -38.37 -57.92 -28.04
CA THR A 351 -37.90 -56.83 -28.91
C THR A 351 -36.54 -56.35 -28.45
N SER A 352 -35.53 -56.71 -29.24
CA SER A 352 -34.18 -56.17 -29.25
C SER A 352 -34.19 -54.70 -29.69
N TYR A 353 -33.60 -53.81 -28.90
CA TYR A 353 -33.03 -52.58 -29.45
C TYR A 353 -31.65 -52.32 -28.83
N SER A 354 -30.67 -52.36 -29.73
CA SER A 354 -29.29 -51.99 -29.56
C SER A 354 -29.15 -50.49 -29.80
N THR A 355 -28.46 -49.78 -28.90
CA THR A 355 -27.89 -48.46 -29.23
C THR A 355 -26.54 -48.30 -28.55
N ARG A 356 -25.48 -48.49 -29.36
CA ARG A 356 -24.23 -47.70 -29.34
C ARG A 356 -24.61 -46.22 -29.12
N GLY A 357 -24.00 -45.44 -28.25
CA GLY A 357 -22.57 -45.18 -28.17
C GLY A 357 -22.25 -43.92 -28.97
N GLN A 358 -22.11 -42.76 -28.30
CA GLN A 358 -21.45 -41.60 -28.89
C GLN A 358 -20.77 -40.74 -27.82
N LYS A 359 -19.44 -40.85 -27.77
CA LYS A 359 -18.53 -39.92 -27.10
C LYS A 359 -18.46 -38.65 -27.95
N VAL A 360 -18.76 -37.49 -27.38
CA VAL A 360 -18.41 -36.20 -27.99
C VAL A 360 -17.07 -35.75 -27.42
N LYS A 361 -16.09 -35.69 -28.31
CA LYS A 361 -14.75 -35.15 -28.13
C LYS A 361 -14.87 -33.66 -28.43
N VAL A 362 -14.65 -32.78 -27.44
CA VAL A 362 -14.58 -31.33 -27.68
C VAL A 362 -13.12 -31.00 -27.94
N GLU A 363 -12.86 -30.59 -29.18
CA GLU A 363 -11.56 -30.21 -29.72
C GLU A 363 -11.21 -28.75 -29.39
N GLU A 364 -9.91 -28.57 -29.29
CA GLU A 364 -9.15 -27.41 -28.87
C GLU A 364 -8.89 -26.50 -30.07
N SER A 365 -9.54 -25.33 -30.14
CA SER A 365 -9.29 -24.34 -31.18
C SER A 365 -8.24 -23.32 -30.76
N ARG A 366 -7.04 -23.57 -31.27
CA ARG A 366 -5.84 -22.73 -31.29
C ARG A 366 -6.06 -21.57 -32.28
N ALA A 367 -6.14 -20.32 -31.80
CA ALA A 367 -6.05 -19.13 -32.65
C ALA A 367 -4.67 -18.47 -32.48
N ARG A 368 -3.90 -18.48 -33.57
CA ARG A 368 -2.74 -17.61 -33.80
C ARG A 368 -3.09 -16.65 -34.94
N ARG A 369 -2.56 -15.43 -34.83
CA ARG A 369 -2.25 -14.40 -35.85
C ARG A 369 -3.16 -13.17 -35.85
N GLY A 370 -2.46 -12.04 -35.90
CA GLY A 370 -2.87 -10.66 -35.74
C GLY A 370 -1.66 -9.96 -35.15
#